data_AF-A0A971G7R6-F1
#
_entry.id   AF-A0A971G7R6-F1
#
_cell.length_a   1.000
_cell.length_b   1.000
_cell.length_c   1.000
_cell.angle_alpha   90.00
_cell.angle_beta   90.00
_cell.angle_gamma   90.00
#
_symmetry.space_group_name_H-M   'P 1'
#
loop_
_entity.id
_entity.type
_entity.pdbx_description
1 polymer ?
#
loop_
_entity_poly.entity_id
_entity_poly.type
_entity_poly.pdbx_seq_one_letter_code
_entity_poly.pdbx_strand_id
1 'polypeptide(L)'
;MELRLEHDEETEWGASSQLWQHFYQLGCLFASAHEMGMGLTYLIDAFLIRGGTEEGADLEWIDFFRRQFAIYLMGKGRLNCSICEGDMIHDLLRDEYERIKVELEESELPFATEHLARWFGTLELDFPWIGEEKDPHRAFG
;
A
#
# COMPACT_ATOMS: atom_id res chain seq x y z
N MET A 1 -31.48 -35.49 26.42
CA MET A 1 -30.37 -35.77 25.50
C MET A 1 -30.29 -34.58 24.57
N GLU A 2 -29.59 -33.54 25.02
CA GLU A 2 -29.43 -32.29 24.29
C GLU A 2 -28.29 -32.47 23.29
N LEU A 3 -28.57 -32.25 22.00
CA LEU A 3 -27.56 -32.12 20.97
C LEU A 3 -26.94 -30.73 21.10
N ARG A 4 -25.77 -30.64 21.75
CA ARG A 4 -24.91 -29.47 21.64
C ARG A 4 -24.32 -29.47 20.22
N LEU A 5 -24.76 -28.51 19.43
CA LEU A 5 -24.03 -28.06 18.25
C LEU A 5 -22.79 -27.32 18.76
N GLU A 6 -21.64 -27.98 18.71
CA GLU A 6 -20.35 -27.29 18.73
C GLU A 6 -20.26 -26.56 17.38
N HIS A 7 -20.57 -25.26 17.43
CA HIS A 7 -20.27 -24.36 16.33
C HIS A 7 -18.76 -24.09 16.43
N ASP A 8 -18.00 -24.68 15.51
CA ASP A 8 -16.59 -24.39 15.29
C ASP A 8 -16.44 -22.94 14.79
N GLU A 9 -16.41 -21.98 15.71
CA GLU A 9 -16.07 -20.58 15.43
C GLU A 9 -14.58 -20.38 15.02
N GLU A 10 -13.78 -21.45 14.99
CA GLU A 10 -12.34 -21.36 14.65
C GLU A 10 -12.04 -21.31 13.14
N THR A 11 -13.04 -21.39 12.25
CA THR A 11 -12.78 -21.56 10.81
C THR A 11 -12.75 -20.25 10.00
N GLU A 12 -13.25 -19.12 10.51
CA GLU A 12 -13.33 -17.87 9.72
C GLU A 12 -12.09 -16.97 9.82
N TRP A 13 -11.27 -17.09 10.87
CA TRP A 13 -10.15 -16.18 11.10
C TRP A 13 -8.85 -16.57 10.35
N GLY A 14 -8.74 -17.82 9.89
CA GLY A 14 -7.56 -18.32 9.19
C GLY A 14 -7.46 -17.90 7.72
N ALA A 15 -8.59 -17.73 7.04
CA ALA A 15 -8.63 -17.49 5.58
C ALA A 15 -8.21 -16.06 5.19
N SER A 16 -8.51 -15.06 6.02
CA SER A 16 -8.09 -13.67 5.79
C SER A 16 -6.56 -13.51 5.90
N SER A 17 -5.91 -14.27 6.79
CA SER A 17 -4.47 -14.18 7.06
C SER A 17 -3.55 -14.52 5.88
N GLN A 18 -4.09 -15.17 4.83
CA GLN A 18 -3.34 -15.57 3.63
C GLN A 18 -3.80 -14.84 2.36
N LEU A 19 -4.87 -14.04 2.42
CA LEU A 19 -5.41 -13.37 1.23
C LEU A 19 -4.37 -12.44 0.58
N TRP A 20 -3.62 -11.69 1.38
CA TRP A 20 -2.54 -10.84 0.89
C TRP A 20 -1.47 -11.63 0.12
N GLN A 21 -1.22 -12.89 0.47
CA GLN A 21 -0.24 -13.73 -0.22
C GLN A 21 -0.68 -14.04 -1.65
N HIS A 22 -1.97 -14.31 -1.85
CA HIS A 22 -2.52 -14.56 -3.18
C HIS A 22 -2.46 -13.30 -4.04
N PHE A 23 -2.82 -12.15 -3.48
CA PHE A 23 -2.69 -10.85 -4.16
C PHE A 23 -1.23 -10.55 -4.52
N TYR A 24 -0.30 -10.80 -3.60
CA TYR A 24 1.13 -10.61 -3.83
C TYR A 24 1.62 -11.50 -4.98
N GLN A 25 1.26 -12.79 -4.96
CA GLN A 25 1.61 -13.74 -6.02
C GLN A 25 1.05 -13.33 -7.40
N LEU A 26 -0.21 -12.89 -7.45
CA LEU A 26 -0.82 -12.35 -8.67
C LEU A 26 -0.11 -11.09 -9.15
N GLY A 27 0.21 -10.18 -8.24
CA GLY A 27 0.96 -8.96 -8.53
C GLY A 27 2.31 -9.25 -9.17
N CYS A 28 3.09 -10.17 -8.59
CA CYS A 28 4.35 -10.63 -9.17
C CYS A 28 4.15 -11.29 -10.54
N LEU A 29 3.10 -12.11 -10.70
CA LEU A 29 2.80 -12.77 -11.97
C LEU A 29 2.50 -11.76 -13.08
N PHE A 30 1.59 -10.81 -12.85
CA PHE A 30 1.25 -9.79 -13.84
C PHE A 30 2.44 -8.86 -14.14
N ALA A 31 3.22 -8.49 -13.12
CA ALA A 31 4.45 -7.73 -13.33
C ALA A 31 5.45 -8.48 -14.23
N SER A 32 5.59 -9.80 -14.04
CA SER A 32 6.45 -10.65 -14.88
C SER A 32 5.93 -10.79 -16.31
N ALA A 33 4.61 -10.68 -16.51
CA ALA A 33 3.96 -10.70 -17.80
C ALA A 33 3.94 -9.32 -18.50
N HIS A 34 4.58 -8.29 -17.92
CA HIS A 34 4.53 -6.89 -18.37
C HIS A 34 3.14 -6.24 -18.35
N GLU A 35 2.18 -6.84 -17.64
CA GLU A 35 0.84 -6.28 -17.40
C GLU A 35 0.87 -5.31 -16.21
N MET A 36 1.49 -4.14 -16.43
CA MET A 36 1.84 -3.20 -15.35
C MET A 36 0.64 -2.73 -14.52
N GLY A 37 -0.50 -2.45 -15.17
CA GLY A 37 -1.70 -1.94 -14.47
C GLY A 37 -2.27 -2.94 -13.46
N MET A 38 -2.37 -4.21 -13.87
CA MET A 38 -2.84 -5.29 -12.99
C MET A 38 -1.79 -5.62 -11.93
N GLY A 39 -0.52 -5.70 -12.31
CA GLY A 39 0.56 -5.97 -11.36
C GLY A 39 0.63 -4.93 -10.25
N LEU A 40 0.49 -3.65 -10.61
CA LEU A 40 0.53 -2.53 -9.66
C LEU A 40 -0.65 -2.62 -8.68
N THR A 41 -1.86 -2.80 -9.21
CA THR A 41 -3.08 -2.95 -8.40
C THR A 41 -2.95 -4.09 -7.39
N TYR A 42 -2.56 -5.28 -7.85
CA TYR A 42 -2.45 -6.45 -6.97
C TYR A 42 -1.34 -6.34 -5.93
N LEU A 43 -0.20 -5.73 -6.27
CA LEU A 43 0.85 -5.45 -5.29
C LEU A 43 0.38 -4.45 -4.23
N ILE A 44 -0.27 -3.36 -4.63
CA ILE A 44 -0.82 -2.36 -3.69
C ILE A 44 -1.84 -3.01 -2.76
N ASP A 45 -2.81 -3.75 -3.30
CA ASP A 45 -3.84 -4.40 -2.51
C ASP A 45 -3.25 -5.47 -1.58
N ALA A 46 -2.21 -6.19 -2.01
CA ALA A 46 -1.51 -7.15 -1.14
C ALA A 46 -0.97 -6.47 0.13
N PHE A 47 -0.27 -5.35 0.00
CA PHE A 47 0.33 -4.67 1.15
C PHE A 47 -0.70 -3.90 1.99
N LEU A 48 -1.81 -3.43 1.41
CA LEU A 48 -2.96 -2.92 2.18
C LEU A 48 -3.56 -4.01 3.07
N ILE A 49 -3.92 -5.16 2.49
CA ILE A 49 -4.52 -6.28 3.21
C ILE A 49 -3.56 -6.78 4.30
N ARG A 50 -2.27 -6.90 3.96
CA ARG A 50 -1.23 -7.36 4.88
C ARG A 50 -1.03 -6.41 6.07
N GLY A 51 -1.12 -5.10 5.83
CA GLY A 51 -1.02 -4.07 6.87
C GLY A 51 -2.20 -4.03 7.85
N GLY A 52 -3.20 -4.89 7.66
CA GLY A 52 -4.31 -5.01 8.59
C GLY A 52 -5.26 -3.82 8.55
N THR A 53 -5.55 -3.26 7.37
CA THR A 53 -6.71 -2.35 7.25
C THR A 53 -7.98 -3.12 7.63
N GLU A 54 -8.37 -3.01 8.90
CA GLU A 54 -9.57 -3.63 9.48
C GLU A 54 -10.86 -2.99 8.93
N GLU A 55 -11.98 -3.68 9.10
CA GLU A 55 -13.31 -3.17 8.77
C GLU A 55 -13.59 -1.86 9.54
N GLY A 56 -13.79 -0.76 8.80
CA GLY A 56 -13.85 0.60 9.35
C GLY A 56 -12.64 1.48 8.99
N ALA A 57 -11.73 0.96 8.17
CA ALA A 57 -10.53 1.63 7.71
C ALA A 57 -10.76 3.08 7.24
N ASP A 58 -9.90 3.94 7.74
CA ASP A 58 -9.72 5.33 7.31
C ASP A 58 -9.54 5.37 5.78
N LEU A 59 -10.58 5.85 5.08
CA LEU A 59 -10.58 5.97 3.61
C LEU A 59 -9.49 6.93 3.14
N GLU A 60 -9.14 7.93 3.95
CA GLU A 60 -8.07 8.88 3.63
C GLU A 60 -6.70 8.18 3.66
N TRP A 61 -6.49 7.26 4.62
CA TRP A 61 -5.30 6.41 4.63
C TRP A 61 -5.24 5.53 3.39
N ILE A 62 -6.32 4.82 3.07
CA ILE A 62 -6.33 3.91 1.92
C ILE A 62 -5.97 4.67 0.64
N ASP A 63 -6.56 5.84 0.43
CA ASP A 63 -6.27 6.69 -0.72
C ASP A 63 -4.83 7.22 -0.71
N PHE A 64 -4.32 7.64 0.45
CA PHE A 64 -2.94 8.07 0.60
C PHE A 64 -1.96 6.92 0.27
N PHE A 65 -2.13 5.76 0.91
CA PHE A 65 -1.28 4.59 0.71
C PHE A 65 -1.27 4.17 -0.76
N ARG A 66 -2.45 4.01 -1.38
CA ARG A 66 -2.55 3.59 -2.78
C ARG A 66 -1.76 4.50 -3.72
N ARG A 67 -1.86 5.82 -3.52
CA ARG A 67 -1.16 6.81 -4.34
C ARG A 67 0.34 6.76 -4.10
N GLN A 68 0.75 6.84 -2.84
CA GLN A 68 2.15 6.93 -2.47
C GLN A 68 2.90 5.63 -2.75
N PHE A 69 2.28 4.48 -2.49
CA PHE A 69 2.84 3.18 -2.83
C PHE A 69 2.86 2.93 -4.36
N ALA A 70 1.91 3.46 -5.12
CA ALA A 70 1.98 3.44 -6.58
C ALA A 70 3.15 4.29 -7.10
N ILE A 71 3.33 5.51 -6.57
CA ILE A 71 4.48 6.37 -6.87
C ILE A 71 5.75 5.60 -6.55
N TYR A 72 5.82 4.95 -5.38
CA TYR A 72 6.88 4.03 -4.99
C TYR A 72 7.16 3.00 -6.09
N LEU A 73 6.24 2.07 -6.31
CA LEU A 73 6.47 0.97 -7.25
C LEU A 73 6.83 1.42 -8.68
N MET A 74 6.29 2.55 -9.15
CA MET A 74 6.63 3.11 -10.47
C MET A 74 8.02 3.78 -10.50
N GLY A 75 8.42 4.48 -9.45
CA GLY A 75 9.70 5.21 -9.39
C GLY A 75 10.93 4.30 -9.45
N LYS A 76 10.80 3.02 -9.04
CA LYS A 76 11.85 1.99 -9.15
C LYS A 76 12.23 1.62 -10.59
N GLY A 77 11.38 1.92 -11.57
CA GLY A 77 11.60 1.54 -12.99
C GLY A 77 11.44 0.05 -13.29
N ARG A 78 11.26 -0.81 -12.27
CA ARG A 78 10.82 -2.20 -12.40
C ARG A 78 9.74 -2.46 -11.35
N LEU A 79 8.65 -3.08 -11.79
CA LEU A 79 7.54 -3.43 -10.90
C LEU A 79 7.90 -4.70 -10.11
N ASN A 80 8.73 -4.52 -9.09
CA ASN A 80 9.09 -5.56 -8.14
C ASN A 80 9.07 -4.97 -6.72
N CYS A 81 8.70 -5.78 -5.75
CA CYS A 81 8.72 -5.42 -4.35
C CYS A 81 8.81 -6.70 -3.55
N SER A 82 9.84 -6.84 -2.71
CA SER A 82 9.88 -7.97 -1.78
C SER A 82 8.91 -7.73 -0.61
N ILE A 83 8.57 -8.79 0.13
CA ILE A 83 7.68 -8.65 1.31
C ILE A 83 8.29 -7.70 2.35
N CYS A 84 9.56 -7.89 2.72
CA CYS A 84 10.23 -7.02 3.70
C CYS A 84 10.32 -5.57 3.23
N GLU A 85 10.55 -5.37 1.93
CA GLU A 85 10.59 -4.04 1.34
C GLU A 85 9.21 -3.37 1.40
N GLY A 86 8.16 -4.08 1.00
CA GLY A 86 6.81 -3.51 1.05
C GLY A 86 6.33 -3.25 2.47
N ASP A 87 6.69 -4.09 3.44
CA ASP A 87 6.43 -3.84 4.86
C ASP A 87 7.16 -2.57 5.34
N MET A 88 8.45 -2.42 5.01
CA MET A 88 9.23 -1.22 5.34
C MET A 88 8.61 0.07 4.76
N ILE A 89 8.18 0.02 3.49
CA ILE A 89 7.54 1.18 2.86
C ILE A 89 6.15 1.42 3.44
N HIS A 90 5.41 0.37 3.78
CA HIS A 90 4.11 0.50 4.44
C HIS A 90 4.26 1.25 5.76
N ASP A 91 5.24 0.88 6.59
CA ASP A 91 5.53 1.56 7.85
C ASP A 91 5.96 3.01 7.64
N LEU A 92 6.85 3.28 6.67
CA LEU A 92 7.23 4.64 6.29
C LEU A 92 6.01 5.50 5.92
N LEU A 93 5.10 4.94 5.10
CA LEU A 93 3.88 5.63 4.69
C LEU A 93 2.91 5.82 5.86
N ARG A 94 2.90 4.90 6.83
CA ARG A 94 2.09 5.01 8.05
C ARG A 94 2.57 6.19 8.89
N ASP A 95 3.85 6.24 9.21
CA ASP A 95 4.47 7.30 9.99
C ASP A 95 4.25 8.68 9.34
N GLU A 96 4.43 8.74 8.03
CA GLU A 96 4.24 9.97 7.26
C GLU A 96 2.79 10.45 7.28
N TYR A 97 1.84 9.53 7.06
CA TYR A 97 0.41 9.84 7.11
C TYR A 97 0.00 10.38 8.47
N GLU A 98 0.44 9.74 9.55
CA GLU A 98 0.12 10.18 10.92
C GLU A 98 0.72 11.54 11.22
N ARG A 99 1.98 11.80 10.81
CA ARG A 99 2.59 13.13 10.93
C ARG A 99 1.77 14.21 10.22
N ILE A 100 1.37 13.95 8.98
CA ILE A 100 0.55 14.88 8.19
C ILE A 100 -0.79 15.16 8.87
N LYS A 101 -1.45 14.14 9.44
CA LYS A 101 -2.72 14.31 10.14
C LYS A 101 -2.56 15.21 11.37
N VAL A 102 -1.50 15.02 12.15
CA VAL A 102 -1.18 15.90 13.29
C VAL A 102 -0.93 17.34 12.82
N GLU A 103 -0.12 17.55 11.77
CA GLU A 103 0.14 18.89 11.23
C GLU A 103 -1.13 19.59 10.73
N LEU A 104 -2.07 18.85 10.15
CA LEU A 104 -3.36 19.39 9.70
C LEU A 104 -4.27 19.77 10.89
N GLU A 105 -4.25 18.99 11.97
CA GLU A 105 -5.01 19.28 13.19
C GLU A 105 -4.44 20.49 13.94
N GLU A 106 -3.12 20.65 13.92
CA GLU A 106 -2.41 21.79 14.54
C GLU A 106 -2.40 23.06 13.67
N SER A 107 -2.80 22.95 12.40
CA SER A 107 -2.83 24.09 11.46
C SER A 107 -3.83 25.16 11.92
N GLU A 108 -3.34 26.40 12.05
CA GLU A 108 -4.20 27.57 12.33
C GLU A 108 -5.15 27.90 11.16
N LEU A 109 -4.88 27.36 9.97
CA LEU A 109 -5.73 27.53 8.79
C LEU A 109 -6.67 26.31 8.65
N PRO A 110 -7.99 26.53 8.56
CA PRO A 110 -8.94 25.44 8.35
C PRO A 110 -8.69 24.81 6.98
N PHE A 111 -8.19 23.58 6.97
CA PHE A 111 -7.98 22.83 5.74
C PHE A 111 -9.30 22.17 5.33
N ALA A 112 -9.77 22.47 4.11
CA ALA A 112 -10.99 21.86 3.60
C ALA A 112 -10.72 20.38 3.25
N THR A 113 -11.42 19.46 3.91
CA THR A 113 -11.24 18.01 3.74
C THR A 113 -11.43 17.55 2.29
N GLU A 114 -12.26 18.25 1.52
CA GLU A 114 -12.48 18.05 0.08
C GLU A 114 -11.23 18.25 -0.79
N HIS A 115 -10.15 18.81 -0.24
CA HIS A 115 -8.88 19.00 -0.93
C HIS A 115 -7.78 18.03 -0.47
N LEU A 116 -8.02 17.21 0.56
CA LEU A 116 -7.01 16.29 1.12
C LEU A 116 -6.50 15.30 0.07
N ALA A 117 -7.40 14.61 -0.62
CA ALA A 117 -7.02 13.65 -1.65
C ALA A 117 -6.18 14.27 -2.78
N ARG A 118 -6.45 15.53 -3.15
CA ARG A 118 -5.69 16.25 -4.17
C ARG A 118 -4.34 16.69 -3.63
N TRP A 119 -4.30 17.17 -2.39
CA TRP A 119 -3.07 17.59 -1.74
C TRP A 119 -2.13 16.42 -1.45
N PHE A 120 -2.64 15.25 -1.06
CA PHE A 120 -1.84 14.02 -0.97
C PHE A 120 -1.14 13.66 -2.28
N GLY A 121 -1.77 13.96 -3.42
CA GLY A 121 -1.15 13.79 -4.74
C GLY A 121 -0.03 14.79 -5.06
N THR A 122 0.11 15.87 -4.27
CA THR A 122 1.18 16.86 -4.41
C THR A 122 2.33 16.64 -3.43
N LEU A 123 2.22 15.66 -2.52
CA LEU A 123 3.29 15.34 -1.58
C LEU A 123 4.42 14.62 -2.31
N GLU A 124 5.63 15.15 -2.16
CA GLU A 124 6.87 14.54 -2.64
C GLU A 124 7.54 13.83 -1.47
N LEU A 125 7.26 12.54 -1.31
CA LEU A 125 7.93 11.72 -0.30
C LEU A 125 9.30 11.29 -0.80
N ASP A 126 10.31 11.41 0.06
CA ASP A 126 11.66 10.96 -0.23
C ASP A 126 11.77 9.45 -0.01
N PHE A 127 11.43 8.68 -1.04
CA PHE A 127 11.46 7.22 -0.97
C PHE A 127 12.89 6.68 -1.04
N PRO A 128 13.21 5.62 -0.26
CA PRO A 128 14.51 4.97 -0.28
C PRO A 128 14.62 4.04 -1.49
N TRP A 129 14.66 4.61 -2.70
CA TRP A 129 14.88 3.87 -3.91
C TRP A 129 16.21 3.12 -3.82
N ILE A 130 16.16 1.79 -3.68
CA ILE A 130 17.35 0.97 -3.86
C ILE A 130 17.62 0.93 -5.36
N GLY A 131 18.22 2.01 -5.86
CA GLY A 131 18.70 2.07 -7.23
C GLY A 131 19.89 1.14 -7.39
N GLU A 132 19.80 0.20 -8.33
CA GLU A 132 20.94 0.08 -9.25
C GLU A 132 21.10 1.49 -9.84
N GLU A 133 22.27 2.10 -9.66
CA GLU A 133 22.59 3.43 -10.18
C GLU A 133 21.91 3.62 -11.54
N LYS A 134 21.07 4.65 -11.65
CA LYS A 134 20.58 5.08 -12.95
C LYS A 134 21.82 5.43 -13.76
N ASP A 135 22.25 4.51 -14.61
CA ASP A 135 23.25 4.79 -15.62
C ASP A 135 22.79 6.04 -16.39
N PRO A 136 23.48 7.18 -16.25
CA PRO A 136 23.05 8.44 -16.85
C PRO A 136 23.00 8.39 -18.39
N HIS A 137 23.43 7.28 -19.00
CA HIS A 137 23.43 7.05 -20.44
C HIS A 137 22.12 6.46 -21.01
N ARG A 138 21.08 6.22 -20.20
CA ARG A 138 19.78 5.71 -20.72
C ARG A 138 18.73 6.79 -21.01
N ALA A 139 19.07 8.07 -20.91
CA ALA A 139 18.31 9.11 -21.61
C ALA A 139 18.81 9.16 -23.06
N PHE A 140 17.94 8.90 -24.02
CA PHE A 140 18.17 8.79 -25.48
C PHE A 140 18.65 7.42 -25.98
N GLY A 141 17.67 6.54 -26.21
CA GLY A 141 17.76 5.39 -27.11
C GLY A 141 16.39 5.15 -27.73
#